data_AF-A0A136HBC9-F1
#
_entry.id   AF-A0A136HBC9-F1
#
_cell.length_a   1.000
_cell.length_b   1.000
_cell.length_c   1.000
_cell.angle_alpha   90.00
_cell.angle_beta   90.00
_cell.angle_gamma   90.00
#
_symmetry.space_group_name_H-M   'P 1'
#
loop_
_entity.id
_entity.type
_entity.pdbx_description
1 polymer ?
#
loop_
_entity_poly.entity_id
_entity_poly.type
_entity_poly.pdbx_seq_one_letter_code
_entity_poly.pdbx_strand_id
1 'polypeptide(L)'
;MINFDLNRSQLTAVILITSIFAIAFFSALSGQFNTDQLIAACLILSTLVLLATSVIPEHLSALIFMAAAMLLAIAPADVVFSGFTSTACWLIFSGLIIGIAINETGLAKRIANIFTGRLDRSYGSLIGGIVLLSILLGFLMPSSIGRAVLVIPIAMAMGTHCGFKEGSNGQIGVALAAAFGCHVPTFAILPANVPNMVLIGTAETMHNWTPMYAEYLLLHFPVLGLIKALLIIGAIMWLFPDTPTRSSKVVHSEPVSKQEYKLMGIMVVTLGFWLTDSFHHISAAWIGLAAVCILLMPKIGVVNQQSFQNKF
;
A
#
# COMPACT_ATOMS: atom_id res chain seq x y z
N MET A 1 -5.58 -23.00 40.23
CA MET A 1 -5.01 -23.23 38.90
C MET A 1 -5.74 -22.32 37.93
N ILE A 2 -5.09 -21.27 37.44
CA ILE A 2 -5.67 -20.40 36.41
C ILE A 2 -5.52 -21.18 35.09
N ASN A 3 -6.61 -21.76 34.59
CA ASN A 3 -6.62 -22.36 33.26
C ASN A 3 -6.56 -21.22 32.25
N PHE A 4 -5.39 -21.01 31.65
CA PHE A 4 -5.29 -20.14 30.48
C PHE A 4 -5.83 -20.93 29.29
N ASP A 5 -7.10 -20.71 28.94
CA ASP A 5 -7.66 -21.16 27.66
C ASP A 5 -7.04 -20.32 26.54
N LEU A 6 -5.81 -20.65 26.17
CA LEU A 6 -5.10 -20.00 25.06
C LEU A 6 -5.61 -20.52 23.73
N ASN A 7 -5.94 -19.61 22.81
CA ASN A 7 -6.21 -19.98 21.43
C ASN A 7 -4.92 -20.47 20.73
N ARG A 8 -5.05 -21.20 19.62
CA ARG A 8 -3.91 -21.75 18.85
C ARG A 8 -2.87 -20.70 18.47
N SER A 9 -3.28 -19.49 18.11
CA SER A 9 -2.37 -18.37 17.81
C SER A 9 -1.57 -17.93 19.05
N GLN A 10 -2.23 -17.82 20.20
CA GLN A 10 -1.58 -17.46 21.46
C GLN A 10 -0.59 -18.54 21.90
N LEU A 11 -0.99 -19.81 21.80
CA LEU A 11 -0.13 -20.94 22.12
C LEU A 11 1.10 -20.99 21.21
N THR A 12 0.93 -20.82 19.90
CA THR A 12 2.04 -20.78 18.94
C THR A 12 2.98 -19.61 19.21
N ALA A 13 2.46 -18.41 19.50
CA ALA A 13 3.28 -17.27 19.86
C ALA A 13 4.11 -17.51 21.13
N VAL A 14 3.49 -18.03 22.20
CA VAL A 14 4.19 -18.35 23.46
C VAL A 14 5.29 -19.38 23.24
N ILE A 15 5.00 -20.47 22.51
CA ILE A 15 5.99 -21.52 22.21
C ILE A 15 7.16 -20.95 21.39
N LEU A 16 6.87 -20.16 20.34
CA LEU A 16 7.92 -19.61 19.49
C LEU A 16 8.79 -18.59 20.23
N ILE A 17 8.18 -17.67 21.00
CA ILE A 17 8.91 -16.67 21.78
C ILE A 17 9.79 -17.37 22.83
N THR A 18 9.23 -18.30 23.61
CA THR A 18 10.02 -19.05 24.60
C THR A 18 11.16 -19.84 23.96
N SER A 19 10.94 -20.42 22.78
CA SER A 19 11.98 -21.13 22.02
C SER A 19 13.08 -20.19 21.53
N ILE A 20 12.75 -18.97 21.07
CA ILE A 20 13.72 -17.95 20.67
C ILE A 20 14.66 -17.63 21.84
N PHE A 21 14.11 -17.35 23.02
CA PHE A 21 14.92 -17.07 24.21
C PHE A 21 15.74 -18.28 24.64
N ALA A 22 15.15 -19.49 24.60
CA ALA A 22 15.88 -20.70 24.96
C ALA A 22 17.08 -20.94 24.03
N ILE A 23 16.89 -20.78 22.71
CA ILE A 23 17.97 -20.94 21.73
C ILE A 23 19.03 -19.85 21.91
N ALA A 24 18.64 -18.60 22.09
CA ALA A 24 19.57 -17.48 22.21
C ALA A 24 20.52 -17.63 23.41
N PHE A 25 20.05 -18.16 24.54
CA PHE A 25 20.84 -18.23 25.78
C PHE A 25 21.43 -19.61 26.10
N PHE A 26 20.79 -20.71 25.66
CA PHE A 26 21.25 -22.07 26.01
C PHE A 26 21.90 -22.84 24.85
N SER A 27 21.91 -22.30 23.63
CA SER A 27 22.61 -22.93 22.50
C SER A 27 24.07 -22.50 22.41
N ALA A 28 24.89 -23.26 21.68
CA ALA A 28 26.28 -22.91 21.41
C ALA A 28 26.45 -21.58 20.63
N LEU A 29 25.37 -21.04 20.04
CA LEU A 29 25.40 -19.71 19.39
C LEU A 29 25.55 -18.57 20.40
N SER A 30 25.20 -18.76 21.67
CA SER A 30 25.32 -17.71 22.69
C SER A 30 26.76 -17.24 22.86
N GLY A 31 27.74 -18.11 22.63
CA GLY A 31 29.16 -17.77 22.67
C GLY A 31 29.67 -16.94 21.48
N GLN A 32 28.87 -16.74 20.43
CA GLN A 32 29.25 -15.97 19.25
C GLN A 32 28.83 -14.49 19.31
N PHE A 33 27.93 -14.15 20.24
CA PHE A 33 27.33 -12.81 20.34
C PHE A 33 27.45 -12.27 21.75
N ASN A 34 27.50 -10.94 21.87
CA ASN A 34 27.42 -10.29 23.17
C ASN A 34 25.99 -10.35 23.72
N THR A 35 25.84 -10.26 25.04
CA THR A 35 24.53 -10.31 25.71
C THR A 35 23.54 -9.27 25.16
N ASP A 36 24.00 -8.04 24.89
CA ASP A 36 23.14 -6.98 24.33
C ASP A 36 22.63 -7.33 22.92
N GLN A 37 23.47 -7.95 22.10
CA GLN A 37 23.08 -8.42 20.76
C GLN A 37 22.07 -9.56 20.82
N LEU A 38 22.23 -10.48 21.77
CA LEU A 38 21.27 -11.57 22.01
C LEU A 38 19.92 -11.03 22.48
N ILE A 39 19.90 -10.05 23.40
CA ILE A 39 18.67 -9.41 23.88
C ILE A 39 17.97 -8.67 22.73
N ALA A 40 18.73 -7.91 21.93
CA ALA A 40 18.21 -7.23 20.74
C ALA A 40 17.58 -8.22 19.75
N ALA A 41 18.27 -9.31 19.44
CA ALA A 41 17.77 -10.36 18.55
C ALA A 41 16.50 -11.01 19.10
N CYS A 42 16.47 -11.37 20.38
CA CYS A 42 15.29 -11.91 21.04
C CYS A 42 14.10 -10.96 20.95
N LEU A 43 14.31 -9.66 21.18
CA LEU A 43 13.24 -8.67 21.08
C LEU A 43 12.71 -8.58 19.65
N ILE A 44 13.60 -8.42 18.65
CA ILE A 44 13.22 -8.32 17.23
C ILE A 44 12.45 -9.57 16.79
N LEU A 45 12.98 -10.76 17.04
CA LEU A 45 12.35 -12.02 16.65
C LEU A 45 11.02 -12.24 17.37
N SER A 46 10.92 -11.87 18.64
CA SER A 46 9.65 -11.95 19.37
C SER A 46 8.60 -11.01 18.79
N THR A 47 8.99 -9.78 18.42
CA THR A 47 8.10 -8.84 17.73
C THR A 47 7.66 -9.39 16.38
N LEU A 48 8.55 -10.03 15.61
CA LEU A 48 8.19 -10.70 14.35
C LEU A 48 7.18 -11.83 14.57
N VAL A 49 7.31 -12.62 15.64
CA VAL A 49 6.32 -13.63 16.02
C VAL A 49 4.97 -13.00 16.35
N LEU A 50 4.95 -11.92 17.13
CA LEU A 50 3.71 -11.20 17.46
C LEU A 50 3.02 -10.66 16.20
N LEU A 51 3.78 -10.09 15.27
CA LEU A 51 3.26 -9.60 13.99
C LEU A 51 2.73 -10.76 13.12
N ALA A 52 3.50 -11.84 12.98
CA ALA A 52 3.14 -12.99 12.14
C ALA A 52 1.93 -13.77 12.66
N THR A 53 1.76 -13.84 13.98
CA THR A 53 0.64 -14.56 14.60
C THR A 53 -0.59 -13.68 14.84
N SER A 54 -0.44 -12.36 14.75
CA SER A 54 -1.47 -11.34 15.02
C SER A 54 -2.23 -11.60 16.34
N VAL A 55 -1.54 -12.13 17.36
CA VAL A 55 -2.11 -12.47 18.67
C VAL A 55 -2.59 -11.22 19.42
N ILE A 56 -1.92 -10.10 19.20
CA ILE A 56 -2.31 -8.78 19.63
C ILE A 56 -2.32 -7.84 18.41
N PRO A 57 -2.99 -6.69 18.47
CA PRO A 57 -3.00 -5.73 17.36
C PRO A 57 -1.59 -5.27 16.96
N GLU A 58 -1.35 -5.12 15.66
CA GLU A 58 -0.02 -4.79 15.10
C GLU A 58 0.58 -3.50 15.70
N HIS A 59 -0.24 -2.47 15.86
CA HIS A 59 0.18 -1.20 16.47
C HIS A 59 0.67 -1.40 17.91
N LEU A 60 0.03 -2.31 18.66
CA LEU A 60 0.44 -2.63 20.02
C LEU A 60 1.75 -3.42 20.04
N SER A 61 1.95 -4.37 19.12
CA SER A 61 3.22 -5.07 18.96
C SER A 61 4.38 -4.11 18.69
N ALA A 62 4.18 -3.12 17.82
CA ALA A 62 5.18 -2.09 17.52
C ALA A 62 5.46 -1.20 18.74
N LEU A 63 4.44 -0.76 19.47
CA LEU A 63 4.61 0.04 20.69
C LEU A 63 5.33 -0.73 21.80
N ILE A 64 5.00 -2.02 21.98
CA ILE A 64 5.70 -2.90 22.94
C ILE A 64 7.16 -3.04 22.55
N PHE A 65 7.46 -3.24 21.26
CA PHE A 65 8.85 -3.28 20.78
C PHE A 65 9.61 -2.00 21.14
N MET A 66 9.05 -0.83 20.83
CA MET A 66 9.70 0.46 21.09
C MET A 66 9.88 0.71 22.59
N ALA A 67 8.85 0.42 23.40
CA ALA A 67 8.93 0.56 24.85
C ALA A 67 9.97 -0.39 25.45
N ALA A 68 9.96 -1.67 25.06
CA ALA A 68 10.91 -2.66 25.53
C ALA A 68 12.34 -2.32 25.11
N ALA A 69 12.56 -1.85 23.88
CA ALA A 69 13.87 -1.42 23.41
C ALA A 69 14.47 -0.31 24.27
N MET A 70 13.65 0.66 24.69
CA MET A 70 14.06 1.75 25.58
C MET A 70 14.27 1.29 27.02
N LEU A 71 13.35 0.50 27.57
CA LEU A 71 13.42 0.03 28.96
C LEU A 71 14.57 -0.95 29.20
N LEU A 72 14.91 -1.76 28.19
CA LEU A 72 16.04 -2.68 28.22
C LEU A 72 17.36 -2.01 27.76
N ALA A 73 17.34 -0.70 27.48
CA ALA A 73 18.49 0.08 27.02
C ALA A 73 19.23 -0.55 25.82
N ILE A 74 18.48 -1.15 24.88
CA ILE A 74 19.03 -1.88 23.73
C ILE A 74 19.79 -0.94 22.79
N ALA A 75 19.26 0.27 22.59
CA ALA A 75 19.90 1.31 21.81
C ALA A 75 19.43 2.70 22.28
N PRO A 76 20.18 3.77 21.97
CA PRO A 76 19.76 5.15 22.22
C PRO A 76 18.46 5.52 21.49
N ALA A 77 17.75 6.53 22.00
CA ALA A 77 16.44 6.93 21.46
C ALA A 77 16.50 7.40 20.00
N ASP A 78 17.52 8.14 19.62
CA ASP A 78 17.72 8.58 18.23
C ASP A 78 17.87 7.39 17.26
N VAL A 79 18.40 6.26 17.72
CA VAL A 79 18.48 5.01 16.93
C VAL A 79 17.12 4.31 16.88
N VAL A 80 16.50 4.04 18.05
CA VAL A 80 15.22 3.31 18.15
C VAL A 80 14.09 4.03 17.40
N PHE A 81 14.07 5.36 17.46
CA PHE A 81 13.03 6.20 16.85
C PHE A 81 13.47 6.85 15.52
N SER A 82 14.64 6.49 14.96
CA SER A 82 15.17 7.04 13.70
C SER A 82 14.18 6.95 12.52
N GLY A 83 13.33 5.91 12.48
CA GLY A 83 12.31 5.75 11.46
C GLY A 83 11.31 6.91 11.39
N PHE A 84 11.01 7.58 12.51
CA PHE A 84 10.07 8.70 12.57
C PHE A 84 10.61 9.99 11.98
N THR A 85 11.94 10.14 11.88
CA THR A 85 12.58 11.30 11.27
C THR A 85 12.91 11.10 9.79
N SER A 86 12.77 9.87 9.28
CA SER A 86 13.04 9.53 7.88
C SER A 86 12.10 10.21 6.89
N THR A 87 12.58 10.43 5.66
CA THR A 87 11.77 10.91 4.54
C THR A 87 10.60 9.96 4.23
N ALA A 88 10.77 8.66 4.46
CA ALA A 88 9.72 7.66 4.30
C ALA A 88 8.51 7.93 5.22
N CYS A 89 8.73 8.35 6.47
CA CYS A 89 7.66 8.70 7.40
C CYS A 89 6.77 9.82 6.84
N TRP A 90 7.41 10.89 6.35
CA TRP A 90 6.71 12.04 5.76
C TRP A 90 5.99 11.70 4.45
N LEU A 91 6.55 10.78 3.67
CA LEU A 91 5.89 10.30 2.45
C LEU A 91 4.67 9.42 2.77
N ILE A 92 4.73 8.57 3.80
CA ILE A 92 3.57 7.81 4.33
C ILE A 92 2.48 8.78 4.78
N PHE A 93 2.83 9.76 5.61
CA PHE A 93 1.89 10.76 6.12
C PHE A 93 1.21 11.52 4.97
N SER A 94 2.01 11.97 4.00
CA SER A 94 1.51 12.67 2.81
C SER A 94 0.55 11.81 2.01
N GLY A 95 0.93 10.55 1.80
CA GLY A 95 0.12 9.59 1.07
C GLY A 95 -1.21 9.32 1.76
N LEU A 96 -1.24 9.15 3.08
CA LEU A 96 -2.46 8.90 3.83
C LEU A 96 -3.49 10.04 3.63
N ILE A 97 -3.06 11.29 3.72
CA ILE A 97 -3.94 12.45 3.55
C ILE A 97 -4.43 12.59 2.10
N ILE A 98 -3.54 12.38 1.12
CA ILE A 98 -3.92 12.33 -0.29
C ILE A 98 -4.98 11.23 -0.52
N GLY A 99 -4.77 10.05 0.06
CA GLY A 99 -5.73 8.95 0.01
C GLY A 99 -7.09 9.28 0.64
N ILE A 100 -7.10 10.05 1.72
CA ILE A 100 -8.34 10.57 2.33
C ILE A 100 -9.05 11.53 1.36
N ALA A 101 -8.33 12.50 0.80
CA ALA A 101 -8.87 13.45 -0.17
C ALA A 101 -9.48 12.75 -1.40
N ILE A 102 -8.81 11.73 -1.92
CA ILE A 102 -9.30 10.97 -3.09
C ILE A 102 -10.61 10.23 -2.77
N ASN A 103 -10.72 9.67 -1.56
CA ASN A 103 -11.93 8.99 -1.14
C ASN A 103 -13.09 9.98 -0.88
N GLU A 104 -12.82 11.12 -0.24
CA GLU A 104 -13.86 12.13 0.07
C GLU A 104 -14.41 12.82 -1.17
N THR A 105 -13.55 13.14 -2.15
CA THR A 105 -13.98 13.82 -3.37
C THR A 105 -14.73 12.94 -4.35
N GLY A 106 -14.67 11.61 -4.19
CA GLY A 106 -15.23 10.66 -5.15
C GLY A 106 -14.41 10.49 -6.44
N LEU A 107 -13.24 11.13 -6.54
CA LEU A 107 -12.42 11.12 -7.75
C LEU A 107 -12.07 9.70 -8.22
N ALA A 108 -11.72 8.80 -7.30
CA ALA A 108 -11.40 7.42 -7.64
C ALA A 108 -12.61 6.66 -8.23
N LYS A 109 -13.82 6.90 -7.70
CA LYS A 109 -15.07 6.33 -8.25
C LYS A 109 -15.36 6.90 -9.64
N ARG A 110 -15.12 8.19 -9.86
CA ARG A 110 -15.25 8.82 -11.18
C ARG A 110 -14.30 8.21 -12.21
N ILE A 111 -13.01 8.10 -11.89
CA ILE A 111 -12.03 7.51 -12.79
C ILE A 111 -12.46 6.09 -13.15
N ALA A 112 -12.89 5.30 -12.16
CA ALA A 112 -13.40 3.96 -12.41
C ALA A 112 -14.65 3.95 -13.33
N ASN A 113 -15.60 4.87 -13.14
CA ASN A 113 -16.79 5.00 -13.99
C ASN A 113 -16.48 5.45 -15.43
N ILE A 114 -15.43 6.25 -15.66
CA ILE A 114 -14.99 6.61 -17.02
C ILE A 114 -14.49 5.38 -17.77
N PHE A 115 -13.83 4.47 -17.05
CA PHE A 115 -13.32 3.22 -17.62
C PHE A 115 -14.44 2.21 -17.88
N THR A 116 -15.48 2.13 -17.03
CA THR A 116 -16.53 1.10 -17.17
C THR A 116 -17.28 1.16 -18.51
N GLY A 117 -17.44 2.34 -19.12
CA GLY A 117 -18.16 2.52 -20.39
C GLY A 117 -17.41 2.13 -21.66
N ARG A 118 -16.13 1.72 -21.58
CA ARG A 118 -15.29 1.43 -22.77
C ARG A 118 -14.76 -0.01 -22.84
N LEU A 119 -15.03 -0.83 -21.83
CA LEU A 119 -14.32 -2.08 -21.57
C LEU A 119 -15.12 -3.36 -21.91
N ASP A 120 -16.34 -3.22 -22.41
CA ASP A 120 -17.26 -4.32 -22.77
C ASP A 120 -16.99 -4.92 -24.18
N ARG A 121 -15.98 -4.41 -24.90
CA ARG A 121 -15.70 -4.81 -26.30
C ARG A 121 -15.15 -6.21 -26.45
N SER A 122 -14.28 -6.64 -25.53
CA SER A 122 -13.65 -7.97 -25.54
C SER A 122 -13.15 -8.34 -24.15
N TYR A 123 -12.95 -9.64 -23.89
CA TYR A 123 -12.42 -10.10 -22.61
C TYR A 123 -11.03 -9.53 -22.32
N GLY A 124 -10.15 -9.48 -23.31
CA GLY A 124 -8.82 -8.87 -23.17
C GLY A 124 -8.89 -7.36 -22.89
N SER A 125 -9.84 -6.64 -23.52
CA SER A 125 -10.08 -5.24 -23.21
C SER A 125 -10.55 -5.06 -21.77
N LEU A 126 -11.44 -5.93 -21.28
CA LEU A 126 -11.94 -5.88 -19.92
C LEU A 126 -10.83 -6.10 -18.89
N ILE A 127 -10.09 -7.22 -19.01
CA ILE A 127 -9.01 -7.58 -18.08
C ILE A 127 -7.89 -6.53 -18.14
N GLY A 128 -7.44 -6.17 -19.34
CA GLY A 128 -6.40 -5.15 -19.55
C GLY A 128 -6.82 -3.78 -19.04
N GLY A 129 -8.09 -3.40 -19.23
CA GLY A 129 -8.65 -2.15 -18.74
C GLY A 129 -8.72 -2.07 -17.22
N ILE A 130 -9.10 -3.17 -16.54
CA ILE A 130 -9.10 -3.24 -15.08
C ILE A 130 -7.67 -3.11 -14.54
N VAL A 131 -6.71 -3.86 -15.09
CA VAL A 131 -5.30 -3.77 -14.67
C VAL A 131 -4.73 -2.36 -14.90
N LEU A 132 -5.01 -1.76 -16.06
CA LEU A 132 -4.59 -0.39 -16.38
C LEU A 132 -5.20 0.62 -15.41
N LEU A 133 -6.50 0.52 -15.12
CA LEU A 133 -7.19 1.35 -14.14
C LEU A 133 -6.52 1.25 -12.76
N SER A 134 -6.20 0.03 -12.31
CA SER A 134 -5.50 -0.19 -11.04
C SER A 134 -4.11 0.44 -10.99
N ILE A 135 -3.36 0.41 -12.11
CA ILE A 135 -2.05 1.05 -12.23
C ILE A 135 -2.18 2.57 -12.18
N LEU A 136 -3.12 3.15 -12.93
CA LEU A 136 -3.39 4.59 -12.93
C LEU A 136 -3.80 5.07 -11.54
N LEU A 137 -4.68 4.33 -10.87
CA LEU A 137 -5.01 4.59 -9.48
C LEU A 137 -3.81 4.41 -8.55
N GLY A 138 -2.77 3.65 -8.90
CA GLY A 138 -1.55 3.54 -8.11
C GLY A 138 -0.65 4.77 -8.10
N PHE A 139 -0.68 5.57 -9.17
CA PHE A 139 -0.03 6.88 -9.17
C PHE A 139 -0.78 7.89 -8.28
N LEU A 140 -2.07 7.66 -8.06
CA LEU A 140 -2.96 8.57 -7.36
C LEU A 140 -3.13 8.18 -5.87
N MET A 141 -3.41 6.92 -5.60
CA MET A 141 -3.78 6.37 -4.29
C MET A 141 -2.62 5.55 -3.70
N PRO A 142 -2.02 6.01 -2.59
CA PRO A 142 -0.87 5.38 -1.95
C PRO A 142 -1.26 4.23 -1.01
N SER A 143 -2.19 3.39 -1.46
CA SER A 143 -2.65 2.23 -0.69
C SER A 143 -3.13 1.12 -1.62
N SER A 144 -2.45 -0.03 -1.59
CA SER A 144 -2.87 -1.22 -2.35
C SER A 144 -4.24 -1.73 -1.89
N ILE A 145 -4.45 -1.83 -0.57
CA ILE A 145 -5.72 -2.29 0.00
C ILE A 145 -6.83 -1.27 -0.27
N GLY A 146 -6.58 0.02 -0.07
CA GLY A 146 -7.56 1.07 -0.34
C GLY A 146 -8.04 1.07 -1.80
N ARG A 147 -7.12 0.84 -2.73
CA ARG A 147 -7.47 0.66 -4.16
C ARG A 147 -8.26 -0.62 -4.39
N ALA A 148 -7.86 -1.75 -3.80
CA ALA A 148 -8.58 -3.01 -3.96
C ALA A 148 -10.03 -2.92 -3.45
N VAL A 149 -10.26 -2.29 -2.29
CA VAL A 149 -11.60 -2.05 -1.73
C VAL A 149 -12.49 -1.25 -2.68
N LEU A 150 -11.91 -0.33 -3.46
CA LEU A 150 -12.65 0.46 -4.45
C LEU A 150 -12.83 -0.28 -5.78
N VAL A 151 -11.75 -0.87 -6.31
CA VAL A 151 -11.72 -1.42 -7.68
C VAL A 151 -12.41 -2.77 -7.76
N ILE A 152 -12.29 -3.64 -6.74
CA ILE A 152 -12.88 -4.98 -6.78
C ILE A 152 -14.41 -4.91 -6.93
N PRO A 153 -15.18 -4.16 -6.10
CA PRO A 153 -16.63 -4.08 -6.28
C PRO A 153 -17.04 -3.52 -7.65
N ILE A 154 -16.29 -2.56 -8.19
CA ILE A 154 -16.56 -1.97 -9.50
C ILE A 154 -16.29 -2.98 -10.61
N ALA A 155 -15.14 -3.66 -10.55
CA ALA A 155 -14.79 -4.72 -11.48
C ALA A 155 -15.83 -5.84 -11.45
N MET A 156 -16.24 -6.28 -10.25
CA MET A 156 -17.28 -7.31 -10.09
C MET A 156 -18.62 -6.87 -10.70
N ALA A 157 -19.05 -5.63 -10.47
CA ALA A 157 -20.26 -5.09 -11.10
C ALA A 157 -20.13 -5.07 -12.62
N MET A 158 -18.96 -4.71 -13.17
CA MET A 158 -18.70 -4.78 -14.61
C MET A 158 -18.74 -6.22 -15.14
N GLY A 159 -18.20 -7.19 -14.39
CA GLY A 159 -18.24 -8.61 -14.75
C GLY A 159 -19.68 -9.11 -14.86
N THR A 160 -20.53 -8.77 -13.89
CA THR A 160 -21.97 -9.05 -13.93
C THR A 160 -22.65 -8.37 -15.12
N HIS A 161 -22.28 -7.13 -15.44
CA HIS A 161 -22.78 -6.43 -16.62
C HIS A 161 -22.33 -7.08 -17.94
N CYS A 162 -21.17 -7.72 -17.97
CA CYS A 162 -20.71 -8.54 -19.09
C CYS A 162 -21.38 -9.93 -19.15
N GLY A 163 -22.34 -10.21 -18.26
CA GLY A 163 -23.10 -11.47 -18.20
C GLY A 163 -22.33 -12.64 -17.59
N PHE A 164 -21.21 -12.39 -16.90
CA PHE A 164 -20.50 -13.44 -16.18
C PHE A 164 -21.29 -13.91 -14.98
N LYS A 165 -21.47 -15.23 -14.88
CA LYS A 165 -22.17 -15.88 -13.76
C LYS A 165 -21.24 -16.04 -12.57
N GLU A 166 -21.83 -16.23 -11.40
CA GLU A 166 -21.07 -16.56 -10.20
C GLU A 166 -20.26 -17.85 -10.42
N GLY A 167 -18.96 -17.81 -10.07
CA GLY A 167 -18.03 -18.93 -10.26
C GLY A 167 -17.57 -19.16 -11.70
N SER A 168 -17.98 -18.33 -12.67
CA SER A 168 -17.47 -18.41 -14.05
C SER A 168 -16.02 -17.94 -14.16
N ASN A 169 -15.31 -18.42 -15.19
CA ASN A 169 -13.96 -17.97 -15.51
C ASN A 169 -13.89 -16.44 -15.65
N GLY A 170 -14.88 -15.82 -16.29
CA GLY A 170 -14.91 -14.38 -16.49
C GLY A 170 -15.05 -13.61 -15.17
N GLN A 171 -15.88 -14.08 -14.24
CA GLN A 171 -16.01 -13.46 -12.92
C GLN A 171 -14.70 -13.60 -12.11
N ILE A 172 -14.10 -14.79 -12.11
CA ILE A 172 -12.82 -15.04 -11.44
C ILE A 172 -11.73 -14.17 -12.05
N GLY A 173 -11.61 -14.13 -13.38
CA GLY A 173 -10.61 -13.33 -14.08
C GLY A 173 -10.74 -11.83 -13.80
N VAL A 174 -11.97 -11.30 -13.76
CA VAL A 174 -12.26 -9.91 -13.36
C VAL A 174 -11.82 -9.63 -11.93
N ALA A 175 -12.11 -10.53 -10.98
CA ALA A 175 -11.69 -10.40 -9.59
C ALA A 175 -10.16 -10.42 -9.47
N LEU A 176 -9.50 -11.35 -10.16
CA LEU A 176 -8.04 -11.47 -10.19
C LEU A 176 -7.37 -10.24 -10.83
N ALA A 177 -7.94 -9.71 -11.92
CA ALA A 177 -7.45 -8.51 -12.58
C ALA A 177 -7.47 -7.31 -11.63
N ALA A 178 -8.56 -7.13 -10.88
CA ALA A 178 -8.68 -6.06 -9.89
C ALA A 178 -7.72 -6.26 -8.72
N ALA A 179 -7.67 -7.47 -8.14
CA ALA A 179 -6.83 -7.78 -6.99
C ALA A 179 -5.33 -7.66 -7.31
N PHE A 180 -4.87 -8.37 -8.34
CA PHE A 180 -3.46 -8.35 -8.73
C PHE A 180 -3.06 -7.02 -9.38
N GLY A 181 -3.94 -6.39 -10.16
CA GLY A 181 -3.68 -5.07 -10.75
C GLY A 181 -3.43 -4.00 -9.70
N CYS A 182 -4.18 -4.01 -8.59
CA CYS A 182 -3.99 -3.04 -7.49
C CYS A 182 -2.73 -3.26 -6.68
N HIS A 183 -2.11 -4.44 -6.77
CA HIS A 183 -0.99 -4.82 -5.93
C HIS A 183 0.30 -4.94 -6.74
N VAL A 184 0.38 -5.92 -7.64
CA VAL A 184 1.63 -6.40 -8.24
C VAL A 184 2.35 -5.35 -9.09
N PRO A 185 1.75 -4.77 -10.16
CA PRO A 185 2.48 -3.80 -10.98
C PRO A 185 2.73 -2.48 -10.24
N THR A 186 1.94 -2.21 -9.20
CA THR A 186 2.00 -0.94 -8.48
C THR A 186 3.11 -0.90 -7.44
N PHE A 187 3.76 -2.04 -7.14
CA PHE A 187 5.01 -2.05 -6.37
C PHE A 187 6.12 -1.22 -6.99
N ALA A 188 6.08 -1.04 -8.31
CA ALA A 188 7.03 -0.20 -9.00
C ALA A 188 6.78 1.31 -8.81
N ILE A 189 5.68 1.70 -8.19
CA ILE A 189 5.34 3.10 -7.91
C ILE A 189 5.65 3.38 -6.45
N LEU A 190 6.62 4.25 -6.20
CA LEU A 190 7.21 4.46 -4.87
C LEU A 190 6.16 4.62 -3.74
N PRO A 191 5.23 5.59 -3.76
CA PRO A 191 4.25 5.80 -2.69
C PRO A 191 3.09 4.80 -2.66
N ALA A 192 2.98 3.87 -3.62
CA ALA A 192 1.75 3.08 -3.80
C ALA A 192 1.51 2.02 -2.70
N ASN A 193 2.51 1.74 -1.87
CA ASN A 193 2.47 0.70 -0.86
C ASN A 193 3.47 0.91 0.29
N VAL A 194 3.15 0.31 1.44
CA VAL A 194 3.93 0.43 2.69
C VAL A 194 5.33 -0.20 2.59
N PRO A 195 5.54 -1.37 1.96
CA PRO A 195 6.88 -1.97 1.89
C PRO A 195 7.93 -1.10 1.19
N ASN A 196 7.54 -0.32 0.17
CA ASN A 196 8.44 0.62 -0.48
C ASN A 196 8.91 1.71 0.49
N MET A 197 8.03 2.16 1.38
CA MET A 197 8.39 3.16 2.40
C MET A 197 9.38 2.58 3.41
N VAL A 198 9.19 1.33 3.82
CA VAL A 198 10.15 0.62 4.68
C VAL A 198 11.50 0.49 3.98
N LEU A 199 11.53 0.14 2.69
CA LEU A 199 12.75 0.09 1.90
C LEU A 199 13.47 1.44 1.90
N ILE A 200 12.78 2.55 1.58
CA ILE A 200 13.37 3.90 1.58
C ILE A 200 13.90 4.27 2.95
N GLY A 201 13.10 4.09 4.00
CA GLY A 201 13.49 4.46 5.36
C GLY A 201 14.69 3.65 5.84
N THR A 202 14.77 2.37 5.46
CA THR A 202 15.92 1.51 5.77
C THR A 202 17.16 1.93 4.98
N ALA A 203 17.01 2.23 3.68
CA ALA A 203 18.10 2.71 2.85
C ALA A 203 18.67 4.06 3.34
N GLU A 204 17.79 4.96 3.78
CA GLU A 204 18.18 6.26 4.34
C GLU A 204 18.94 6.07 5.65
N THR A 205 18.39 5.29 6.59
CA THR A 205 18.97 5.12 7.93
C THR A 205 20.24 4.26 7.93
N MET A 206 20.35 3.24 7.07
CA MET A 206 21.50 2.32 7.05
C MET A 206 22.58 2.72 6.04
N HIS A 207 22.20 3.32 4.91
CA HIS A 207 23.11 3.59 3.80
C HIS A 207 23.24 5.08 3.47
N ASN A 208 22.56 5.98 4.20
CA ASN A 208 22.49 7.41 3.91
C ASN A 208 22.08 7.70 2.46
N TRP A 209 21.25 6.81 1.88
CA TRP A 209 20.82 6.90 0.49
C TRP A 209 19.30 6.96 0.42
N THR A 210 18.79 8.02 -0.21
CA THR A 210 17.37 8.21 -0.46
C THR A 210 17.10 8.13 -1.97
N PRO A 211 16.46 7.06 -2.47
CA PRO A 211 16.15 6.96 -3.89
C PRO A 211 15.18 8.07 -4.30
N MET A 212 15.48 8.73 -5.42
CA MET A 212 14.54 9.66 -6.04
C MET A 212 13.35 8.88 -6.62
N TYR A 213 12.18 9.52 -6.69
CA TYR A 213 10.97 8.95 -7.27
C TYR A 213 11.18 8.55 -8.74
N ALA A 214 11.75 9.44 -9.56
CA ALA A 214 11.96 9.14 -10.97
C ALA A 214 12.94 7.97 -11.16
N GLU A 215 14.04 7.95 -10.40
CA GLU A 215 15.01 6.86 -10.40
C GLU A 215 14.35 5.53 -10.01
N TYR A 216 13.58 5.53 -8.92
CA TYR A 216 12.87 4.34 -8.47
C TYR A 216 11.86 3.84 -9.52
N LEU A 217 11.08 4.75 -10.09
CA LEU A 217 10.07 4.44 -11.09
C LEU A 217 10.72 3.87 -12.35
N LEU A 218 11.78 4.49 -12.87
CA LEU A 218 12.46 4.03 -14.08
C LEU A 218 13.18 2.69 -13.87
N LEU A 219 13.72 2.46 -12.67
CA LEU A 219 14.37 1.19 -12.34
C LEU A 219 13.36 0.04 -12.24
N HIS A 220 12.21 0.26 -11.59
CA HIS A 220 11.27 -0.82 -11.27
C HIS A 220 10.11 -0.94 -12.25
N PHE A 221 9.60 0.16 -12.82
CA PHE A 221 8.35 0.16 -13.59
C PHE A 221 8.43 -0.60 -14.92
N PRO A 222 9.50 -0.53 -15.73
CA PRO A 222 9.55 -1.27 -16.98
C PRO A 222 9.37 -2.79 -16.79
N VAL A 223 10.02 -3.37 -15.77
CA VAL A 223 9.98 -4.81 -15.52
C VAL A 223 8.90 -5.18 -14.52
N LEU A 224 8.93 -4.61 -13.33
CA LEU A 224 8.01 -4.98 -12.25
C LEU A 224 6.63 -4.35 -12.40
N GLY A 225 6.52 -3.22 -13.12
CA GLY A 225 5.24 -2.59 -13.46
C GLY A 225 4.66 -3.16 -14.75
N LEU A 226 5.23 -2.75 -15.89
CA LEU A 226 4.71 -3.00 -17.23
C LEU A 226 4.76 -4.49 -17.61
N ILE A 227 5.93 -5.14 -17.55
CA ILE A 227 6.04 -6.55 -17.95
C ILE A 227 5.17 -7.43 -17.04
N LYS A 228 5.20 -7.25 -15.71
CA LYS A 228 4.31 -8.01 -14.82
C LYS A 228 2.83 -7.75 -15.08
N ALA A 229 2.43 -6.51 -15.40
CA ALA A 229 1.05 -6.22 -15.79
C ALA A 229 0.63 -7.02 -17.03
N LEU A 230 1.47 -7.03 -18.07
CA LEU A 230 1.22 -7.80 -19.29
C LEU A 230 1.18 -9.31 -19.02
N LEU A 231 2.06 -9.82 -18.16
CA LEU A 231 2.06 -11.22 -17.74
C LEU A 231 0.80 -11.59 -16.95
N ILE A 232 0.33 -10.73 -16.05
CA ILE A 232 -0.92 -10.95 -15.31
C ILE A 232 -2.11 -10.98 -16.28
N ILE A 233 -2.18 -10.03 -17.21
CA ILE A 233 -3.24 -9.99 -18.22
C ILE A 233 -3.20 -11.28 -19.06
N GLY A 234 -2.02 -11.67 -19.55
CA GLY A 234 -1.83 -12.90 -20.31
C GLY A 234 -2.19 -14.16 -19.52
N ALA A 235 -1.74 -14.27 -18.27
CA ALA A 235 -2.03 -15.41 -17.40
C ALA A 235 -3.52 -15.54 -17.08
N ILE A 236 -4.21 -14.43 -16.81
CA ILE A 236 -5.66 -14.43 -16.58
C ILE A 236 -6.40 -14.86 -17.84
N MET A 237 -6.03 -14.32 -19.01
CA MET A 237 -6.67 -14.70 -20.27
C MET A 237 -6.43 -16.18 -20.64
N TRP A 238 -5.28 -16.73 -20.26
CA TRP A 238 -4.91 -18.12 -20.54
C TRP A 238 -5.56 -19.12 -19.57
N LEU A 239 -5.55 -18.82 -18.27
CA LEU A 239 -6.06 -19.73 -17.22
C LEU A 239 -7.58 -19.62 -17.04
N PHE A 240 -8.15 -18.43 -17.28
CA PHE A 240 -9.57 -18.14 -17.07
C PHE A 240 -10.20 -17.54 -18.34
N PRO A 241 -10.19 -18.25 -19.48
CA PRO A 241 -10.80 -17.74 -20.70
C PRO A 241 -12.33 -17.66 -20.55
N ASP A 242 -12.92 -16.55 -21.01
CA ASP A 242 -14.36 -16.34 -21.09
C ASP A 242 -14.70 -15.33 -22.20
N THR A 243 -15.97 -15.23 -22.56
CA THR A 243 -16.47 -14.31 -23.59
C THR A 243 -17.55 -13.40 -23.02
N PRO A 244 -17.34 -12.07 -22.95
CA PRO A 244 -18.34 -11.16 -22.42
C PRO A 244 -19.56 -11.11 -23.36
N THR A 245 -20.75 -11.11 -22.77
CA THR A 245 -21.97 -10.73 -23.46
C THR A 245 -22.03 -9.20 -23.56
N ARG A 246 -22.27 -8.67 -24.77
CA ARG A 246 -22.35 -7.22 -24.99
C ARG A 246 -23.52 -6.65 -24.20
N SER A 247 -23.23 -5.68 -23.34
CA SER A 247 -24.23 -4.93 -22.59
C SER A 247 -24.03 -3.44 -22.86
N SER A 248 -24.88 -2.90 -23.74
CA SER A 248 -24.83 -1.51 -24.20
C SER A 248 -25.46 -0.54 -23.19
N LYS A 249 -25.06 -0.58 -21.92
CA LYS A 249 -25.49 0.45 -20.95
C LYS A 249 -24.41 1.51 -20.82
N VAL A 250 -24.69 2.66 -21.44
CA VAL A 250 -23.90 3.88 -21.26
C VAL A 250 -24.05 4.31 -19.80
N VAL A 251 -22.96 4.24 -19.03
CA VAL A 251 -22.91 4.87 -17.71
C VAL A 251 -22.89 6.37 -17.95
N HIS A 252 -23.94 7.07 -17.52
CA HIS A 252 -23.96 8.52 -17.59
C HIS A 252 -22.86 9.09 -16.68
N SER A 253 -21.96 9.88 -17.26
CA SER A 253 -20.96 10.61 -16.50
C SER A 253 -21.60 11.86 -15.91
N GLU A 254 -21.70 11.92 -14.58
CA GLU A 254 -22.11 13.14 -13.89
C GLU A 254 -21.10 14.28 -14.17
N PRO A 255 -21.49 15.56 -14.16
CA PRO A 255 -20.55 16.66 -14.30
C PRO A 255 -19.48 16.60 -13.19
N VAL A 256 -18.24 16.94 -13.54
CA VAL A 256 -17.11 16.94 -12.60
C VAL A 256 -17.33 18.00 -11.53
N SER A 257 -17.24 17.61 -10.26
CA SER A 257 -17.40 18.51 -9.14
C SER A 257 -16.20 19.47 -9.04
N LYS A 258 -16.43 20.65 -8.44
CA LYS A 258 -15.33 21.61 -8.20
C LYS A 258 -14.22 21.01 -7.31
N GLN A 259 -14.57 20.10 -6.39
CA GLN A 259 -13.61 19.45 -5.51
C GLN A 259 -12.78 18.40 -6.26
N GLU A 260 -13.40 17.63 -7.16
CA GLU A 260 -12.70 16.67 -8.02
C GLU A 260 -11.71 17.39 -8.94
N TYR A 261 -12.10 18.51 -9.55
CA TYR A 261 -11.20 19.32 -10.37
C TYR A 261 -9.99 19.85 -9.61
N LYS A 262 -10.20 20.38 -8.39
CA LYS A 262 -9.11 20.87 -7.54
C LYS A 262 -8.14 19.74 -7.19
N LEU A 263 -8.66 18.59 -6.75
CA LEU A 263 -7.82 17.46 -6.41
C LEU A 263 -7.05 16.93 -7.62
N MET A 264 -7.67 16.79 -8.79
CA MET A 264 -6.97 16.40 -10.02
C MET A 264 -5.83 17.38 -10.34
N GLY A 265 -6.07 18.69 -10.24
CA GLY A 265 -5.04 19.70 -10.46
C GLY A 265 -3.85 19.55 -9.51
N ILE A 266 -4.12 19.39 -8.20
CA ILE A 266 -3.08 19.17 -7.20
C ILE A 266 -2.30 17.90 -7.49
N MET A 267 -2.98 16.81 -7.86
CA MET A 267 -2.33 15.53 -8.15
C MET A 267 -1.48 15.57 -9.41
N VAL A 268 -1.93 16.22 -10.48
CA VAL A 268 -1.14 16.40 -11.71
C VAL A 268 0.12 17.20 -11.42
N VAL A 269 0.02 18.28 -10.64
CA VAL A 269 1.17 19.09 -10.24
C VAL A 269 2.14 18.27 -9.37
N THR A 270 1.62 17.56 -8.37
CA THR A 270 2.41 16.72 -7.46
C THR A 270 3.16 15.62 -8.22
N LEU A 271 2.47 14.90 -9.11
CA LEU A 271 3.07 13.88 -9.97
C LEU A 271 4.12 14.48 -10.92
N GLY A 272 3.87 15.67 -11.46
CA GLY A 272 4.83 16.39 -12.29
C GLY A 272 6.14 16.69 -11.54
N PHE A 273 6.04 17.18 -10.29
CA PHE A 273 7.20 17.41 -9.44
C PHE A 273 7.89 16.09 -9.07
N TRP A 274 7.16 15.03 -8.72
CA TRP A 274 7.77 13.73 -8.46
C TRP A 274 8.54 13.17 -9.67
N LEU A 275 7.99 13.29 -10.88
CA LEU A 275 8.65 12.82 -12.11
C LEU A 275 9.85 13.68 -12.53
N THR A 276 9.94 14.91 -12.02
CA THR A 276 11.03 15.84 -12.32
C THR A 276 12.00 16.02 -11.16
N ASP A 277 11.95 15.13 -10.17
CA ASP A 277 12.75 15.24 -8.97
C ASP A 277 14.25 15.10 -9.20
N SER A 278 14.65 14.37 -10.23
CA SER A 278 16.03 14.34 -10.71
C SER A 278 16.55 15.71 -11.20
N PHE A 279 15.68 16.66 -11.56
CA PHE A 279 16.10 18.00 -12.01
C PHE A 279 16.25 18.99 -10.86
N HIS A 280 15.33 18.96 -9.89
CA HIS A 280 15.32 19.93 -8.78
C HIS A 280 15.87 19.36 -7.47
N HIS A 281 16.15 18.06 -7.40
CA HIS A 281 16.72 17.35 -6.23
C HIS A 281 15.94 17.55 -4.93
N ILE A 282 14.62 17.68 -5.03
CA ILE A 282 13.71 17.78 -3.87
C ILE A 282 13.08 16.41 -3.70
N SER A 283 13.23 15.81 -2.51
CA SER A 283 12.69 14.48 -2.25
C SER A 283 11.17 14.43 -2.41
N ALA A 284 10.66 13.28 -2.81
CA ALA A 284 9.24 13.03 -2.96
C ALA A 284 8.44 13.31 -1.67
N ALA A 285 9.06 13.09 -0.52
CA ALA A 285 8.47 13.35 0.80
C ALA A 285 8.08 14.83 0.98
N TRP A 286 8.97 15.76 0.62
CA TRP A 286 8.72 17.19 0.78
C TRP A 286 7.70 17.73 -0.22
N ILE A 287 7.71 17.19 -1.45
CA ILE A 287 6.70 17.50 -2.47
C ILE A 287 5.32 17.02 -2.01
N GLY A 288 5.24 15.80 -1.47
CA GLY A 288 4.01 15.25 -0.91
C GLY A 288 3.51 16.08 0.27
N LEU A 289 4.41 16.50 1.16
CA LEU A 289 4.05 17.32 2.32
C LEU A 289 3.52 18.70 1.89
N ALA A 290 4.14 19.34 0.90
CA ALA A 290 3.64 20.58 0.32
C ALA A 290 2.24 20.40 -0.28
N ALA A 291 2.00 19.31 -1.01
CA ALA A 291 0.67 18.98 -1.55
C ALA A 291 -0.36 18.79 -0.42
N VAL A 292 0.02 18.13 0.68
CA VAL A 292 -0.83 18.00 1.86
C VAL A 292 -1.15 19.34 2.50
N CYS A 293 -0.17 20.23 2.68
CA CYS A 293 -0.42 21.56 3.21
C CYS A 293 -1.49 22.28 2.39
N ILE A 294 -1.42 22.19 1.05
CA ILE A 294 -2.41 22.74 0.13
C ILE A 294 -3.77 22.05 0.31
N LEU A 295 -3.83 20.72 0.37
CA LEU A 295 -5.08 19.98 0.54
C LEU A 295 -5.82 20.30 1.85
N LEU A 296 -5.07 20.57 2.93
CA LEU A 296 -5.60 20.89 4.25
C LEU A 296 -5.92 22.38 4.43
N MET A 297 -5.58 23.26 3.49
CA MET A 297 -5.94 24.68 3.60
C MET A 297 -7.46 24.85 3.64
N PRO A 298 -8.02 25.54 4.65
CA PRO A 298 -9.47 25.66 4.83
C PRO A 298 -10.17 26.33 3.64
N LYS A 299 -9.45 27.18 2.88
CA LYS A 299 -9.98 27.85 1.67
C LYS A 299 -10.03 26.93 0.43
N ILE A 300 -9.26 25.84 0.42
CA ILE A 300 -9.18 24.92 -0.73
C ILE A 300 -10.32 23.89 -0.66
N GLY A 301 -10.69 23.46 0.56
CA GLY A 301 -11.95 22.79 0.85
C GLY A 301 -12.08 21.39 0.22
N VAL A 302 -10.96 20.69 0.04
CA VAL A 302 -10.91 19.34 -0.54
C VAL A 302 -10.97 18.26 0.54
N VAL A 303 -10.35 18.49 1.70
CA VAL A 303 -10.46 17.63 2.89
C VAL A 303 -11.22 18.40 3.96
N ASN A 304 -12.30 17.83 4.49
CA ASN A 304 -13.01 18.45 5.62
C ASN A 304 -12.18 18.27 6.91
N GLN A 305 -12.01 19.32 7.70
CA GLN A 305 -11.29 19.27 8.97
C GLN A 305 -11.89 18.24 9.95
N GLN A 306 -13.21 18.06 9.93
CA GLN A 306 -13.88 17.01 10.72
C GLN A 306 -13.52 15.60 10.25
N SER A 307 -13.38 15.39 8.94
CA SER A 307 -12.95 14.10 8.42
C SER A 307 -11.50 13.79 8.75
N PHE A 308 -10.63 14.82 8.80
CA PHE A 308 -9.27 14.68 9.30
C PHE A 308 -9.27 14.29 10.79
N GLN A 309 -10.08 14.95 11.63
CA GLN A 309 -10.16 14.65 13.07
C GLN A 309 -10.85 13.32 13.41
N ASN A 310 -11.73 12.79 12.55
CA ASN A 310 -12.43 11.53 12.83
C ASN A 310 -11.65 10.28 12.38
N LYS A 311 -10.58 10.45 11.61
CA LYS A 311 -9.83 9.36 10.97
C LYS A 311 -8.44 9.15 11.59
N PHE A 312 -8.05 10.04 12.49
CA PHE A 312 -6.85 10.02 13.34
C PHE A 312 -7.27 10.19 14.80
#